data_AF-A0A1M6SEW2-F1
#
_entry.id   AF-A0A1M6SEW2-F1
#
_cell.length_a   1.000
_cell.length_b   1.000
_cell.length_c   1.000
_cell.angle_alpha   90.00
_cell.angle_beta   90.00
_cell.angle_gamma   90.00
#
_symmetry.space_group_name_H-M   'P 1'
#
loop_
_entity.id
_entity.type
_entity.pdbx_description
1 polymer ?
#
loop_
_entity_poly.entity_id
_entity_poly.type
_entity_poly.pdbx_seq_one_letter_code
_entity_poly.pdbx_strand_id
1 'polypeptide(L)'
;MKGKSVFSKREVELIESLIQQRCNADKSQQKNIRSKMRSLGFYGSDYGINDMTIEKFRGLIETGQIKLSDAKQVISAPTSIVEKSKNHKMDSPMKAGLDAWSGDNPIVLILGTFPGEKSLSAQAYYQDRAHNSFYKIMETLFSRPVGISDKDFITQNHISLWDCMKEADRKGSLDSNIKSYVPNEIESFLALHPTITTIVLNGTGETTKIFEQNFAVARLGQKYRVISLPSTSNSLAKAFDEKLEAWRIVKEIIDEQIKV
;
A
#
# COMPACT_ATOMS: atom_id res chain seq x y z
N MET A 1 27.06 -14.37 7.89
CA MET A 1 26.60 -13.07 8.42
C MET A 1 25.67 -13.38 9.58
N LYS A 2 25.88 -12.79 10.76
CA LYS A 2 25.01 -12.98 11.91
C LYS A 2 23.83 -12.03 11.77
N GLY A 3 22.62 -12.56 11.82
CA GLY A 3 21.36 -11.85 11.74
C GLY A 3 21.06 -11.03 13.00
N LYS A 4 19.91 -10.36 12.96
CA LYS A 4 19.36 -9.61 14.08
C LYS A 4 18.90 -10.56 15.18
N SER A 5 19.07 -10.14 16.43
CA SER A 5 18.51 -10.79 17.63
C SER A 5 17.53 -9.89 18.38
N VAL A 6 17.30 -8.67 17.90
CA VAL A 6 16.31 -7.74 18.43
C VAL A 6 15.36 -7.36 17.30
N PHE A 7 14.07 -7.48 17.56
CA PHE A 7 13.01 -7.26 16.57
C PHE A 7 11.89 -6.44 17.19
N SER A 8 11.28 -5.55 16.42
CA SER A 8 10.03 -4.90 16.82
C SER A 8 8.90 -5.94 16.89
N LYS A 9 7.83 -5.63 17.62
CA LYS A 9 6.61 -6.47 17.66
C LYS A 9 6.11 -6.80 16.25
N ARG A 10 6.14 -5.84 15.33
CA ARG A 10 5.71 -6.02 13.94
C ARG A 10 6.65 -6.92 13.14
N GLU A 11 7.97 -6.82 13.32
CA GLU A 11 8.91 -7.74 12.68
C GLU A 11 8.72 -9.17 13.20
N VAL A 12 8.43 -9.35 14.49
CA VAL A 12 8.08 -10.66 15.07
C VAL A 12 6.83 -11.23 14.40
N GLU A 13 5.73 -10.47 14.33
CA GLU A 13 4.48 -10.90 13.68
C GLU A 13 4.68 -11.28 12.20
N LEU A 14 5.50 -10.52 11.47
CA LEU A 14 5.84 -10.81 10.07
C LEU A 14 6.67 -12.09 9.95
N ILE A 15 7.66 -12.30 10.82
CA ILE A 15 8.47 -13.53 10.82
C ILE A 15 7.61 -14.74 11.18
N GLU A 16 6.68 -14.63 12.15
CA GLU A 16 5.72 -15.68 12.48
C GLU A 16 4.88 -16.09 11.27
N SER A 17 4.31 -15.12 10.56
CA SER A 17 3.50 -15.36 9.37
C SER A 17 4.31 -16.03 8.26
N LEU A 18 5.53 -15.56 8.00
CA LEU A 18 6.42 -16.16 7.00
C LEU A 18 6.82 -17.59 7.37
N ILE A 19 7.05 -17.88 8.65
CA ILE A 19 7.36 -19.24 9.11
C ILE A 19 6.16 -20.18 8.85
N GLN A 20 4.95 -19.76 9.20
CA GLN A 20 3.73 -20.55 8.96
C GLN A 20 3.49 -20.79 7.47
N GLN A 21 3.63 -19.75 6.63
CA GLN A 21 3.54 -19.88 5.17
C GLN A 21 4.58 -20.86 4.63
N ARG A 22 5.84 -20.78 5.11
CA ARG A 22 6.91 -21.69 4.69
C ARG A 22 6.61 -23.15 5.04
N CYS A 23 6.04 -23.43 6.21
CA CYS A 23 5.72 -24.79 6.65
C CYS A 23 4.70 -25.48 5.74
N ASN A 24 3.79 -24.72 5.11
CA ASN A 24 2.73 -25.25 4.24
C ASN A 24 3.05 -25.15 2.73
N ALA A 25 4.21 -24.60 2.37
CA ALA A 25 4.57 -24.27 1.00
C ALA A 25 5.48 -25.33 0.34
N ASP A 26 5.48 -25.39 -0.99
CA ASP A 26 6.38 -26.26 -1.77
C ASP A 26 7.85 -25.77 -1.74
N LYS A 27 8.80 -26.60 -2.18
CA LYS A 27 10.25 -26.30 -2.13
C LYS A 27 10.64 -24.99 -2.84
N SER A 28 9.96 -24.63 -3.92
CA SER A 28 10.24 -23.41 -4.70
C SER A 28 9.78 -22.17 -3.93
N GLN A 29 8.55 -22.21 -3.42
CA GLN A 29 7.96 -21.15 -2.59
C GLN A 29 8.73 -20.96 -1.29
N GLN A 30 9.16 -22.05 -0.63
CA GLN A 30 9.97 -21.99 0.58
C GLN A 30 11.29 -21.23 0.39
N LYS A 31 11.90 -21.28 -0.80
CA LYS A 31 13.13 -20.52 -1.10
C LYS A 31 12.88 -19.01 -1.05
N ASN A 32 11.78 -18.57 -1.67
CA ASN A 32 11.39 -17.15 -1.69
C ASN A 32 11.00 -16.67 -0.30
N ILE A 33 10.25 -17.48 0.47
CA ILE A 33 9.86 -17.13 1.84
C ILE A 33 11.08 -17.02 2.76
N ARG A 34 12.05 -17.94 2.67
CA ARG A 34 13.32 -17.83 3.41
C ARG A 34 14.08 -16.56 3.01
N SER A 35 14.03 -16.14 1.75
CA SER A 35 14.64 -14.87 1.32
C SER A 35 13.99 -13.65 2.01
N LYS A 36 12.66 -13.64 2.11
CA LYS A 36 11.91 -12.60 2.84
C LYS A 36 12.27 -12.58 4.33
N MET A 37 12.37 -13.74 4.98
CA MET A 37 12.81 -13.83 6.38
C MET A 37 14.23 -13.25 6.58
N ARG A 38 15.16 -13.57 5.67
CA ARG A 38 16.54 -13.01 5.70
C ARG A 38 16.56 -11.50 5.47
N SER A 39 15.65 -10.97 4.65
CA SER A 39 15.53 -9.51 4.45
C SER A 39 15.07 -8.76 5.70
N LEU A 40 14.30 -9.42 6.58
CA LEU A 40 13.97 -8.93 7.92
C LEU A 40 15.13 -9.09 8.92
N GLY A 41 16.27 -9.64 8.47
CA GLY A 41 17.43 -9.91 9.30
C GLY A 41 17.33 -11.19 10.12
N PHE A 42 16.33 -12.05 9.87
CA PHE A 42 16.16 -13.31 10.58
C PHE A 42 16.72 -14.50 9.80
N TYR A 43 17.65 -15.22 10.40
CA TYR A 43 18.26 -16.43 9.85
C TYR A 43 18.14 -17.55 10.88
N GLY A 44 17.36 -18.59 10.59
CA GLY A 44 17.17 -19.71 11.52
C GLY A 44 18.47 -20.42 11.90
N SER A 45 19.45 -20.43 10.98
CA SER A 45 20.79 -20.98 11.21
C SER A 45 21.56 -20.29 12.33
N ASP A 46 21.29 -19.02 12.61
CA ASP A 46 21.99 -18.27 13.67
C ASP A 46 21.66 -18.80 15.07
N TYR A 47 20.55 -19.52 15.17
CA TYR A 47 20.07 -20.17 16.39
C TYR A 47 20.31 -21.69 16.34
N GLY A 48 21.09 -22.18 15.38
CA GLY A 48 21.36 -23.61 15.19
C GLY A 48 20.16 -24.42 14.68
N ILE A 49 19.13 -23.75 14.13
CA ILE A 49 17.87 -24.40 13.73
C ILE A 49 17.77 -24.43 12.21
N ASN A 50 17.92 -25.62 11.63
CA ASN A 50 17.84 -25.84 10.18
C ASN A 50 16.40 -25.81 9.63
N ASP A 51 15.44 -26.29 10.42
CA ASP A 51 14.01 -26.26 10.10
C ASP A 51 13.23 -25.48 11.16
N MET A 52 13.00 -24.21 10.86
CA MET A 52 12.40 -23.23 11.77
C MET A 52 10.87 -23.32 11.73
N THR A 53 10.27 -23.82 12.82
CA THR A 53 8.81 -23.85 13.02
C THR A 53 8.34 -22.70 13.90
N ILE A 54 7.03 -22.48 13.99
CA ILE A 54 6.47 -21.38 14.78
C ILE A 54 6.73 -21.59 16.27
N GLU A 55 6.66 -22.84 16.75
CA GLU A 55 6.92 -23.21 18.15
C GLU A 55 8.37 -22.93 18.51
N LYS A 56 9.31 -23.28 17.63
CA LYS A 56 10.74 -22.99 17.85
C LYS A 56 11.02 -21.50 17.86
N PHE A 57 10.40 -20.74 16.95
CA PHE A 57 10.57 -19.29 16.90
C PHE A 57 10.01 -18.58 18.14
N ARG A 58 8.83 -18.98 18.62
CA ARG A 58 8.28 -18.49 19.88
C ARG A 58 9.14 -18.88 21.07
N GLY A 59 9.68 -20.10 21.09
CA GLY A 59 10.65 -20.53 22.08
C GLY A 59 11.90 -19.64 22.15
N LEU A 60 12.41 -19.14 21.01
CA LEU A 60 13.53 -18.19 21.00
C LEU A 60 13.19 -16.83 21.64
N ILE A 61 11.92 -16.42 21.57
CA ILE A 61 11.43 -15.19 22.22
C ILE A 61 11.29 -15.42 23.72
N GLU A 62 10.69 -16.55 24.11
CA GLU A 62 10.49 -16.95 25.51
C GLU A 62 11.83 -17.12 26.26
N THR A 63 12.85 -17.67 25.59
CA THR A 63 14.21 -17.82 26.16
C THR A 63 15.03 -16.53 26.10
N GLY A 64 14.51 -15.46 25.48
CA GLY A 64 15.17 -14.16 25.34
C GLY A 64 16.35 -14.14 24.34
N GLN A 65 16.51 -15.19 23.54
CA GLN A 65 17.47 -15.22 22.42
C GLN A 65 17.05 -14.26 21.31
N ILE A 66 15.75 -14.07 21.14
CA ILE A 66 15.12 -13.00 20.37
C ILE A 66 14.47 -12.02 21.34
N LYS A 67 14.86 -10.75 21.27
CA LYS A 67 14.34 -9.69 22.15
C LYS A 67 13.38 -8.78 21.40
N LEU A 68 12.29 -8.39 22.04
CA LEU A 68 11.44 -7.32 21.53
C LEU A 68 12.03 -5.95 21.88
N SER A 69 12.05 -5.03 20.92
CA SER A 69 12.32 -3.62 21.20
C SER A 69 11.03 -2.91 21.61
N ASP A 70 10.93 -2.50 22.87
CA ASP A 70 9.85 -1.64 23.35
C ASP A 70 10.06 -0.21 22.86
N ALA A 71 9.04 0.39 22.25
CA ALA A 71 9.10 1.75 21.72
C ALA A 71 8.90 2.79 22.84
N LYS A 72 9.99 3.44 23.29
CA LYS A 72 9.99 4.78 23.92
C LYS A 72 11.24 5.58 23.49
N GLN A 73 11.01 6.85 23.14
CA GLN A 73 11.98 7.88 22.70
C GLN A 73 13.17 8.08 23.67
N VAL A 74 14.35 8.47 23.16
CA VAL A 74 15.10 9.73 23.47
C VAL A 74 16.30 9.87 22.50
N ILE A 75 16.51 11.11 22.04
CA ILE A 75 17.61 11.63 21.24
C ILE A 75 18.92 11.65 22.03
N SER A 76 20.03 11.12 21.48
CA SER A 76 21.38 11.70 21.64
C SER A 76 22.37 11.10 20.64
N ALA A 77 23.15 11.98 20.02
CA ALA A 77 24.34 11.68 19.20
C ALA A 77 25.60 11.99 20.04
N PRO A 78 26.85 11.83 19.55
CA PRO A 78 27.40 10.90 18.55
C PRO A 78 28.67 10.18 19.06
N THR A 79 29.05 9.01 18.55
CA THR A 79 30.49 8.72 18.33
C THR A 79 30.73 7.67 17.25
N SER A 80 31.70 8.00 16.40
CA SER A 80 32.24 7.35 15.22
C SER A 80 32.87 5.97 15.47
N ILE A 81 32.61 4.99 14.60
CA ILE A 81 33.62 4.03 14.14
C ILE A 81 33.47 3.84 12.63
N VAL A 82 34.61 3.99 11.96
CA VAL A 82 34.84 3.98 10.52
C VAL A 82 34.93 2.55 10.02
N GLU A 83 34.10 2.15 9.05
CA GLU A 83 34.44 1.09 8.10
C GLU A 83 33.95 1.44 6.69
N LYS A 84 34.92 1.55 5.78
CA LYS A 84 34.74 1.85 4.35
C LYS A 84 34.18 0.63 3.63
N SER A 85 32.95 0.72 3.11
CA SER A 85 32.51 -0.14 2.01
C SER A 85 31.56 0.60 1.05
N LYS A 86 32.09 0.85 -0.15
CA LYS A 86 31.44 1.15 -1.45
C LYS A 86 30.07 1.84 -1.42
N ASN A 87 30.10 3.16 -1.65
CA ASN A 87 28.94 4.04 -1.88
C ASN A 87 27.96 3.49 -2.94
N HIS A 88 26.82 2.98 -2.49
CA HIS A 88 25.53 3.32 -3.09
C HIS A 88 24.87 4.30 -2.12
N LYS A 89 24.65 5.55 -2.56
CA LYS A 89 23.88 6.53 -1.79
C LYS A 89 22.50 5.93 -1.49
N MET A 90 22.16 5.78 -0.21
CA MET A 90 20.75 5.68 0.20
C MET A 90 20.14 7.07 0.00
N ASP A 91 19.61 7.30 -1.20
CA ASP A 91 18.96 8.53 -1.58
C ASP A 91 17.52 8.55 -1.04
N SER A 92 17.28 9.41 -0.04
CA SER A 92 15.98 9.81 0.54
C SER A 92 15.26 8.79 1.44
N PRO A 93 14.70 9.23 2.60
CA PRO A 93 13.81 8.41 3.40
C PRO A 93 12.55 8.07 2.60
N MET A 94 12.02 6.84 2.76
CA MET A 94 10.74 6.45 2.18
C MET A 94 9.65 7.44 2.62
N LYS A 95 8.85 7.90 1.67
CA LYS A 95 7.72 8.77 1.94
C LYS A 95 6.54 7.93 2.39
N ALA A 96 5.89 8.33 3.47
CA ALA A 96 4.60 7.78 3.84
C ALA A 96 3.51 8.31 2.90
N GLY A 97 2.58 7.45 2.55
CA GLY A 97 1.36 7.79 1.84
C GLY A 97 0.33 8.43 2.78
N LEU A 98 -0.92 8.49 2.30
CA LEU A 98 -2.04 9.02 3.06
C LEU A 98 -2.96 7.87 3.52
N ASP A 99 -3.68 8.11 4.62
CA ASP A 99 -4.71 7.20 5.10
C ASP A 99 -5.93 7.20 4.17
N ALA A 100 -6.53 6.02 4.00
CA ALA A 100 -7.73 5.86 3.20
C ALA A 100 -8.85 6.82 3.63
N TRP A 101 -9.47 7.48 2.67
CA TRP A 101 -10.74 8.18 2.89
C TRP A 101 -11.87 7.19 2.68
N SER A 102 -12.78 7.12 3.65
CA SER A 102 -13.96 6.26 3.61
C SER A 102 -15.10 6.91 4.39
N GLY A 103 -16.32 6.77 3.89
CA GLY A 103 -17.55 7.11 4.61
C GLY A 103 -18.21 5.86 5.21
N ASP A 104 -19.46 5.98 5.63
CA ASP A 104 -20.16 4.88 6.33
C ASP A 104 -20.51 3.71 5.40
N ASN A 105 -20.88 3.99 4.14
CA ASN A 105 -21.37 2.98 3.19
C ASN A 105 -20.69 3.09 1.82
N PRO A 106 -19.36 2.91 1.72
CA PRO A 106 -18.69 2.97 0.43
C PRO A 106 -19.09 1.80 -0.47
N ILE A 107 -19.35 2.09 -1.74
CA ILE A 107 -19.67 1.11 -2.79
C ILE A 107 -18.45 0.88 -3.69
N VAL A 108 -17.71 1.95 -3.97
CA VAL A 108 -16.53 1.94 -4.83
C VAL A 108 -15.28 2.27 -4.02
N LEU A 109 -14.21 1.49 -4.18
CA LEU A 109 -12.86 1.86 -3.76
C LEU A 109 -12.04 2.30 -4.98
N ILE A 110 -11.62 3.57 -5.03
CA ILE A 110 -10.67 4.06 -6.03
C ILE A 110 -9.25 3.98 -5.47
N LEU A 111 -8.34 3.39 -6.24
CA LEU A 111 -6.92 3.25 -5.92
C LEU A 111 -6.06 3.99 -6.94
N GLY A 112 -5.19 4.88 -6.47
CA GLY A 112 -4.05 5.40 -7.23
C GLY A 112 -2.76 4.61 -6.96
N THR A 113 -1.66 5.01 -7.61
CA THR A 113 -0.33 4.43 -7.34
C THR A 113 0.19 4.85 -5.95
N PHE A 114 0.42 6.15 -5.78
CA PHE A 114 0.96 6.78 -4.58
C PHE A 114 0.74 8.32 -4.64
N PRO A 115 0.44 9.02 -3.53
CA PRO A 115 0.10 10.44 -3.57
C PRO A 115 1.25 11.31 -4.10
N GLY A 116 0.96 12.26 -4.99
CA GLY A 116 1.94 13.25 -5.49
C GLY A 116 2.44 14.21 -4.40
N GLU A 117 3.51 14.96 -4.67
CA GLU A 117 4.10 15.89 -3.67
C GLU A 117 3.09 16.88 -3.10
N LYS A 118 2.27 17.51 -3.95
CA LYS A 118 1.24 18.45 -3.50
C LYS A 118 0.19 17.77 -2.62
N SER A 119 -0.16 16.52 -2.93
CA SER A 119 -1.10 15.73 -2.13
C SER A 119 -0.52 15.39 -0.76
N LEU A 120 0.76 15.00 -0.71
CA LEU A 120 1.47 14.74 0.54
C LEU A 120 1.59 15.99 1.41
N SER A 121 1.98 17.13 0.83
CA SER A 121 2.08 18.39 1.58
C SER A 121 0.74 18.87 2.12
N ALA A 122 -0.35 18.65 1.37
CA ALA A 122 -1.70 19.05 1.77
C ALA A 122 -2.44 18.02 2.63
N GLN A 123 -1.87 16.83 2.84
CA GLN A 123 -2.53 15.69 3.49
C GLN A 123 -3.91 15.37 2.88
N ALA A 124 -4.02 15.49 1.55
CA ALA A 124 -5.24 15.28 0.80
C ALA A 124 -4.95 14.73 -0.60
N TYR A 125 -5.84 13.92 -1.17
CA TYR A 125 -5.60 13.27 -2.46
C TYR A 125 -5.72 14.23 -3.65
N TYR A 126 -4.99 13.93 -4.73
CA TYR A 126 -5.04 14.62 -6.04
C TYR A 126 -4.99 16.16 -6.02
N GLN A 127 -4.17 16.75 -5.15
CA GLN A 127 -4.14 18.22 -4.95
C GLN A 127 -3.40 19.01 -6.04
N ASP A 128 -2.71 18.34 -6.97
CA ASP A 128 -2.17 19.00 -8.17
C ASP A 128 -3.26 19.21 -9.24
N ARG A 129 -4.30 20.00 -8.91
CA ARG A 129 -5.47 20.22 -9.76
C ARG A 129 -5.17 20.81 -11.15
N ALA A 130 -4.01 21.44 -11.33
CA ALA A 130 -3.55 21.92 -12.63
C ALA A 130 -3.05 20.78 -13.54
N HIS A 131 -2.51 19.71 -12.96
CA HIS A 131 -1.92 18.57 -13.69
C HIS A 131 -2.67 17.25 -13.45
N ASN A 132 -3.78 17.26 -12.71
CA ASN A 132 -4.61 16.09 -12.48
C ASN A 132 -6.09 16.46 -12.56
N SER A 133 -6.83 15.75 -13.41
CA SER A 133 -8.23 16.00 -13.70
C SER A 133 -9.21 15.28 -12.75
N PHE A 134 -8.72 14.61 -11.69
CA PHE A 134 -9.57 13.80 -10.79
C PHE A 134 -10.77 14.57 -10.25
N TYR A 135 -10.54 15.72 -9.59
CA TYR A 135 -11.65 16.51 -9.05
C TYR A 135 -12.55 17.07 -10.13
N LYS A 136 -12.01 17.50 -11.27
CA LYS A 136 -12.84 17.97 -12.40
C LYS A 136 -13.77 16.86 -12.91
N ILE A 137 -13.29 15.62 -13.00
CA ILE A 137 -14.10 14.45 -13.35
C ILE A 137 -15.17 14.20 -12.27
N MET A 138 -14.77 14.08 -11.01
CA MET A 138 -15.70 13.79 -9.89
C MET A 138 -16.78 14.86 -9.73
N GLU A 139 -16.40 16.14 -9.85
CA GLU A 139 -17.34 17.27 -9.78
C GLU A 139 -18.33 17.28 -10.95
N THR A 140 -17.88 16.86 -12.14
CA THR A 140 -18.76 16.72 -13.31
C THR A 140 -19.75 15.56 -13.14
N LEU A 141 -19.33 14.45 -12.52
CA LEU A 141 -20.18 13.27 -12.32
C LEU A 141 -21.17 13.44 -11.17
N PHE A 142 -20.74 14.03 -10.04
CA PHE A 142 -21.47 14.00 -8.77
C PHE A 142 -21.95 15.37 -8.27
N SER A 143 -21.63 16.47 -8.96
CA SER A 143 -22.02 17.85 -8.60
C SER A 143 -21.64 18.23 -7.16
N ARG A 144 -20.47 18.84 -6.96
CA ARG A 144 -19.99 19.20 -5.62
C ARG A 144 -20.85 20.30 -4.96
N PRO A 145 -21.39 20.06 -3.75
CA PRO A 145 -21.97 21.10 -2.91
C PRO A 145 -20.98 22.20 -2.51
N VAL A 146 -21.46 23.42 -2.34
CA VAL A 146 -20.63 24.54 -1.88
C VAL A 146 -20.19 24.32 -0.43
N GLY A 147 -18.92 24.61 -0.13
CA GLY A 147 -18.40 24.68 1.24
C GLY A 147 -18.03 23.33 1.89
N ILE A 148 -18.11 22.21 1.18
CA ILE A 148 -17.69 20.91 1.71
C ILE A 148 -16.22 20.61 1.43
N SER A 149 -15.59 19.83 2.30
CA SER A 149 -14.21 19.39 2.12
C SER A 149 -14.07 18.40 0.96
N ASP A 150 -12.84 18.23 0.46
CA ASP A 150 -12.55 17.21 -0.56
C ASP A 150 -12.86 15.80 -0.07
N LYS A 151 -12.58 15.52 1.21
CA LYS A 151 -12.87 14.21 1.81
C LYS A 151 -14.36 13.96 1.86
N ASP A 152 -15.13 14.89 2.41
CA ASP A 152 -16.58 14.75 2.54
C ASP A 152 -17.26 14.65 1.17
N PHE A 153 -16.80 15.44 0.20
CA PHE A 153 -17.31 15.36 -1.17
C PHE A 153 -17.15 13.96 -1.76
N ILE A 154 -16.01 13.32 -1.57
CA ILE A 154 -15.77 11.98 -2.10
C ILE A 154 -16.53 10.93 -1.30
N THR A 155 -16.44 10.96 0.03
CA THR A 155 -17.02 9.91 0.88
C THR A 155 -18.54 9.92 0.92
N GLN A 156 -19.19 11.09 0.84
CA GLN A 156 -20.66 11.18 0.76
C GLN A 156 -21.23 10.60 -0.53
N ASN A 157 -20.40 10.47 -1.57
CA ASN A 157 -20.77 9.87 -2.86
C ASN A 157 -20.47 8.36 -2.89
N HIS A 158 -20.39 7.69 -1.74
CA HIS A 158 -20.14 6.24 -1.64
C HIS A 158 -18.80 5.79 -2.26
N ILE A 159 -17.81 6.69 -2.26
CA ILE A 159 -16.47 6.42 -2.78
C ILE A 159 -15.50 6.40 -1.61
N SER A 160 -14.77 5.30 -1.45
CA SER A 160 -13.52 5.27 -0.71
C SER A 160 -12.37 5.63 -1.65
N LEU A 161 -11.38 6.37 -1.15
CA LEU A 161 -10.23 6.82 -1.92
C LEU A 161 -8.93 6.47 -1.20
N TRP A 162 -8.05 5.77 -1.90
CA TRP A 162 -6.74 5.39 -1.37
C TRP A 162 -5.71 5.20 -2.48
N ASP A 163 -4.55 4.63 -2.14
CA ASP A 163 -3.48 4.27 -3.05
C ASP A 163 -3.01 2.83 -2.80
N CYS A 164 -2.40 2.21 -3.80
CA CYS A 164 -1.82 0.86 -3.68
C CYS A 164 -0.62 0.83 -2.73
N MET A 165 0.13 1.94 -2.61
CA MET A 165 1.34 2.02 -1.80
C MET A 165 1.12 2.74 -0.47
N LYS A 166 1.55 2.10 0.61
CA LYS A 166 1.64 2.69 1.95
C LYS A 166 2.81 3.65 2.05
N GLU A 167 3.97 3.23 1.55
CA GLU A 167 5.22 3.99 1.60
C GLU A 167 5.98 3.79 0.30
N ALA A 168 6.72 4.81 -0.17
CA ALA A 168 7.53 4.71 -1.38
C ALA A 168 8.82 5.53 -1.30
N ASP A 169 9.93 4.95 -1.75
CA ASP A 169 11.10 5.72 -2.18
C ASP A 169 10.84 6.23 -3.60
N ARG A 170 10.31 7.44 -3.70
CA ARG A 170 10.00 8.12 -4.96
C ARG A 170 10.50 9.57 -4.94
N LYS A 171 11.33 9.93 -5.91
CA LYS A 171 11.71 11.33 -6.15
C LYS A 171 10.66 12.02 -7.03
N GLY A 172 10.02 13.06 -6.51
CA GLY A 172 8.94 13.76 -7.20
C GLY A 172 7.66 12.92 -7.29
N SER A 173 6.81 13.24 -8.28
CA SER A 173 5.48 12.65 -8.40
C SER A 173 5.33 11.62 -9.53
N LEU A 174 6.38 11.37 -10.33
CA LEU A 174 6.32 10.43 -11.45
C LEU A 174 6.54 9.00 -10.97
N ASP A 175 5.67 8.10 -11.41
CA ASP A 175 5.75 6.68 -11.04
C ASP A 175 7.02 5.99 -11.57
N SER A 176 7.59 6.50 -12.68
CA SER A 176 8.89 6.04 -13.20
C SER A 176 10.06 6.25 -12.23
N ASN A 177 9.89 7.10 -11.21
CA ASN A 177 10.92 7.40 -10.21
C ASN A 177 10.77 6.56 -8.93
N ILE A 178 9.85 5.60 -8.90
CA ILE A 178 9.68 4.69 -7.78
C ILE A 178 10.81 3.67 -7.80
N LYS A 179 11.61 3.63 -6.73
CA LYS A 179 12.71 2.66 -6.55
C LYS A 179 12.31 1.47 -5.69
N SER A 180 11.53 1.72 -4.64
CA SER A 180 11.02 0.69 -3.73
C SER A 180 9.74 1.20 -3.05
N TYR A 181 8.91 0.27 -2.58
CA TYR A 181 7.66 0.61 -1.91
C TYR A 181 7.21 -0.48 -0.93
N VAL A 182 6.31 -0.10 -0.03
CA VAL A 182 5.53 -1.00 0.83
C VAL A 182 4.07 -0.89 0.38
N PRO A 183 3.39 -2.00 0.03
CA PRO A 183 1.98 -1.97 -0.35
C PRO A 183 1.07 -1.65 0.86
N ASN A 184 -0.11 -1.10 0.59
CA ASN A 184 -1.17 -0.96 1.58
C ASN A 184 -1.87 -2.30 1.85
N GLU A 185 -2.55 -2.40 3.00
CA GLU A 185 -3.30 -3.60 3.42
C GLU A 185 -4.73 -3.59 2.85
N ILE A 186 -4.86 -3.66 1.52
CA ILE A 186 -6.14 -3.46 0.82
C ILE A 186 -7.16 -4.53 1.19
N GLU A 187 -6.78 -5.80 1.32
CA GLU A 187 -7.72 -6.85 1.72
C GLU A 187 -8.30 -6.62 3.12
N SER A 188 -7.49 -6.11 4.05
CA SER A 188 -7.94 -5.75 5.39
C SER A 188 -8.92 -4.58 5.35
N PHE A 189 -8.64 -3.56 4.53
CA PHE A 189 -9.56 -2.44 4.32
C PHE A 189 -10.90 -2.90 3.73
N LEU A 190 -10.87 -3.76 2.71
CA LEU A 190 -12.08 -4.32 2.09
C LEU A 190 -12.87 -5.22 3.05
N ALA A 191 -12.21 -5.94 3.96
CA ALA A 191 -12.89 -6.73 4.98
C ALA A 191 -13.65 -5.87 6.00
N LEU A 192 -13.13 -4.66 6.30
CA LEU A 192 -13.78 -3.68 7.18
C LEU A 192 -14.92 -2.92 6.50
N HIS A 193 -14.98 -2.92 5.16
CA HIS A 193 -15.98 -2.21 4.36
C HIS A 193 -16.73 -3.19 3.44
N PRO A 194 -17.60 -4.05 3.99
CA PRO A 194 -18.24 -5.11 3.23
C PRO A 194 -19.23 -4.61 2.16
N THR A 195 -19.63 -3.33 2.20
CA THR A 195 -20.50 -2.68 1.20
C THR A 195 -19.78 -2.41 -0.12
N ILE A 196 -18.44 -2.42 -0.13
CA ILE A 196 -17.64 -2.20 -1.35
C ILE A 196 -17.83 -3.40 -2.27
N THR A 197 -18.30 -3.14 -3.48
CA THR A 197 -18.51 -4.14 -4.53
C THR A 197 -17.53 -3.98 -5.66
N THR A 198 -16.99 -2.77 -5.86
CA THR A 198 -16.09 -2.47 -6.98
C THR A 198 -14.80 -1.80 -6.54
N ILE A 199 -13.68 -2.28 -7.08
CA ILE A 199 -12.35 -1.67 -7.00
C ILE A 199 -12.03 -1.02 -8.35
N VAL A 200 -11.71 0.26 -8.33
CA VAL A 200 -11.37 1.07 -9.50
C VAL A 200 -9.91 1.45 -9.42
N LEU A 201 -9.12 1.03 -10.40
CA LEU A 201 -7.70 1.38 -10.50
C LEU A 201 -7.56 2.63 -11.37
N ASN A 202 -7.07 3.73 -10.79
CA ASN A 202 -6.79 4.98 -11.48
C ASN A 202 -5.47 4.87 -12.26
N GLY A 203 -5.56 4.32 -13.47
CA GLY A 203 -4.44 4.08 -14.38
C GLY A 203 -4.25 2.60 -14.69
N THR A 204 -4.09 2.29 -15.98
CA THR A 204 -3.84 0.93 -16.50
C THR A 204 -2.35 0.52 -16.46
N GLY A 205 -1.50 1.38 -15.92
CA GLY A 205 -0.05 1.22 -15.88
C GLY A 205 0.42 0.75 -14.51
N GLU A 206 1.17 1.62 -13.81
CA GLU A 206 1.82 1.26 -12.56
C GLU A 206 0.83 0.85 -11.46
N THR A 207 -0.30 1.57 -11.31
CA THR A 207 -1.39 1.21 -10.37
C THR A 207 -1.85 -0.24 -10.54
N THR A 208 -2.24 -0.64 -11.76
CA THR A 208 -2.71 -2.00 -12.08
C THR A 208 -1.63 -3.04 -11.80
N LYS A 209 -0.40 -2.78 -12.26
CA LYS A 209 0.74 -3.69 -12.05
C LYS A 209 1.01 -3.93 -10.56
N ILE A 210 1.03 -2.88 -9.73
CA ILE A 210 1.26 -3.03 -8.29
C ILE A 210 0.11 -3.78 -7.64
N PHE A 211 -1.13 -3.46 -8.05
CA PHE A 211 -2.29 -4.14 -7.53
C PHE A 211 -2.21 -5.65 -7.79
N GLU A 212 -1.88 -6.03 -9.02
CA GLU A 212 -1.77 -7.43 -9.44
C GLU A 212 -0.61 -8.18 -8.78
N GLN A 213 0.51 -7.50 -8.52
CA GLN A 213 1.69 -8.09 -7.91
C GLN A 213 1.53 -8.36 -6.40
N ASN A 214 0.76 -7.52 -5.71
CA ASN A 214 0.73 -7.52 -4.25
C ASN A 214 -0.55 -8.10 -3.67
N PHE A 215 -1.65 -8.09 -4.43
CA PHE A 215 -2.95 -8.52 -3.93
C PHE A 215 -3.40 -9.80 -4.65
N ALA A 216 -4.09 -10.67 -3.93
CA ALA A 216 -4.56 -11.93 -4.48
C ALA A 216 -5.72 -11.70 -5.48
N VAL A 217 -5.41 -11.21 -6.69
CA VAL A 217 -6.40 -10.79 -7.70
C VAL A 217 -7.40 -11.89 -8.02
N ALA A 218 -6.97 -13.14 -8.10
CA ALA A 218 -7.86 -14.27 -8.34
C ALA A 218 -8.91 -14.42 -7.22
N ARG A 219 -8.54 -14.18 -5.96
CA ARG A 219 -9.45 -14.22 -4.81
C ARG A 219 -10.32 -12.97 -4.74
N LEU A 220 -9.72 -11.79 -4.97
CA LEU A 220 -10.45 -10.53 -4.96
C LEU A 220 -11.48 -10.47 -6.10
N GLY A 221 -11.12 -10.93 -7.30
CA GLY A 221 -12.01 -10.97 -8.47
C GLY A 221 -13.19 -11.93 -8.34
N GLN A 222 -13.17 -12.87 -7.39
CA GLN A 222 -14.35 -13.68 -7.07
C GLN A 222 -15.40 -12.91 -6.28
N LYS A 223 -14.97 -11.91 -5.49
CA LYS A 223 -15.84 -11.18 -4.56
C LYS A 223 -16.14 -9.75 -5.03
N TYR A 224 -15.19 -9.11 -5.70
CA TYR A 224 -15.24 -7.71 -6.10
C TYR A 224 -15.06 -7.60 -7.62
N ARG A 225 -15.82 -6.70 -8.23
CA ARG A 225 -15.53 -6.24 -9.58
C ARG A 225 -14.24 -5.41 -9.53
N VAL A 226 -13.25 -5.71 -10.37
CA VAL A 226 -12.02 -4.91 -10.48
C VAL A 226 -11.95 -4.32 -11.88
N ILE A 227 -11.90 -2.99 -11.98
CA ILE A 227 -11.80 -2.29 -13.27
C ILE A 227 -10.61 -1.33 -13.26
N SER A 228 -9.89 -1.27 -14.38
CA SER A 228 -8.82 -0.27 -14.59
C SER A 228 -9.32 0.82 -15.52
N LEU A 229 -9.20 2.07 -15.09
CA LEU A 229 -9.59 3.25 -15.86
C LEU A 229 -8.36 4.03 -16.34
N PRO A 230 -8.52 4.88 -17.38
CA PRO A 230 -7.47 5.81 -17.78
C PRO A 230 -7.06 6.69 -16.60
N SER A 231 -5.76 6.91 -16.42
CA SER A 231 -5.25 7.77 -15.34
C SER A 231 -5.84 9.18 -15.43
N THR A 232 -6.23 9.73 -14.28
CA THR A 232 -6.65 11.14 -14.17
C THR A 232 -5.50 12.13 -14.26
N SER A 233 -4.25 11.68 -14.23
CA SER A 233 -3.09 12.53 -14.47
C SER A 233 -3.11 13.10 -15.88
N ASN A 234 -2.70 14.36 -16.03
CA ASN A 234 -2.53 15.00 -17.33
C ASN A 234 -1.26 14.52 -18.06
N SER A 235 -0.40 13.73 -17.40
CA SER A 235 0.69 13.01 -18.08
C SER A 235 0.19 11.92 -19.02
N LEU A 236 -1.03 11.42 -18.82
CA LEU A 236 -1.70 10.60 -19.82
C LEU A 236 -2.22 11.50 -20.94
N ALA A 237 -1.66 11.33 -22.13
CA ALA A 237 -2.02 12.04 -23.37
C ALA A 237 -3.39 11.58 -23.91
N LYS A 238 -4.44 11.85 -23.15
CA LYS A 238 -5.85 11.58 -23.49
C LYS A 238 -6.68 12.83 -23.19
N ALA A 239 -7.64 13.16 -24.05
CA ALA A 239 -8.48 14.35 -23.85
C ALA A 239 -9.36 14.21 -22.60
N PHE A 240 -9.78 15.35 -22.04
CA PHE A 240 -10.60 15.38 -20.84
C PHE A 240 -11.92 14.62 -21.04
N ASP A 241 -12.63 14.85 -22.15
CA ASP A 241 -13.93 14.21 -22.39
C ASP A 241 -13.82 12.69 -22.51
N GLU A 242 -12.74 12.18 -23.10
CA GLU A 242 -12.52 10.73 -23.18
C GLU A 242 -12.11 10.11 -21.83
N LYS A 243 -11.53 10.89 -20.91
CA LYS A 243 -11.31 10.46 -19.52
C LYS A 243 -12.66 10.48 -18.79
N LEU A 244 -13.40 11.57 -18.88
CA LEU A 244 -14.72 11.71 -18.25
C LEU A 244 -15.65 10.57 -18.65
N GLU A 245 -15.74 10.25 -19.95
CA GLU A 245 -16.58 9.18 -20.46
C GLU A 245 -16.20 7.82 -19.86
N ALA A 246 -14.91 7.48 -19.85
CA ALA A 246 -14.45 6.23 -19.23
C ALA A 246 -14.76 6.16 -17.72
N TRP A 247 -14.79 7.31 -17.04
CA TRP A 247 -15.05 7.40 -15.61
C TRP A 247 -16.54 7.43 -15.25
N ARG A 248 -17.47 7.56 -16.21
CA ARG A 248 -18.92 7.54 -15.95
C ARG A 248 -19.39 6.24 -15.28
N ILE A 249 -18.72 5.13 -15.59
CA ILE A 249 -19.00 3.82 -14.99
C ILE A 249 -18.98 3.84 -13.45
N VAL A 250 -18.18 4.72 -12.83
CA VAL A 250 -18.15 4.87 -11.36
C VAL A 250 -19.51 5.32 -10.85
N LYS A 251 -20.12 6.31 -11.49
CA LYS A 251 -21.45 6.80 -11.14
C LYS A 251 -22.53 5.76 -11.42
N GLU A 252 -22.44 5.06 -12.55
CA GLU A 252 -23.40 4.01 -12.92
C GLU A 252 -23.45 2.90 -11.86
N ILE A 253 -22.29 2.39 -11.42
CA ILE A 253 -22.20 1.37 -10.37
C ILE A 253 -22.85 1.83 -9.07
N ILE A 254 -22.59 3.07 -8.67
CA ILE A 254 -23.12 3.62 -7.42
C ILE A 254 -24.64 3.80 -7.53
N ASP A 255 -25.12 4.37 -8.64
CA ASP A 255 -26.55 4.59 -8.88
C ASP A 255 -27.32 3.26 -9.00
N GLU A 256 -26.72 2.21 -9.57
CA GLU A 256 -27.30 0.87 -9.64
C GLU A 256 -27.49 0.27 -8.24
N GLN A 257 -26.49 0.39 -7.37
CA GLN A 257 -26.50 -0.24 -6.06
C GLN A 257 -27.34 0.53 -5.02
N ILE A 258 -27.54 1.84 -5.18
CA ILE A 258 -28.43 2.64 -4.31
C ILE A 258 -29.92 2.42 -4.66
N LYS A 259 -30.23 2.01 -5.89
CA LYS A 259 -31.61 1.74 -6.32
C LYS A 259 -32.16 0.39 -5.84
N VAL A 260 -31.30 -0.49 -5.33
CA VAL A 260 -31.62 -1.82 -4.80
C VAL A 260 -31.91 -1.73 -3.31
#